data_AF-X0IJT4-F1
#
_entry.id   AF-X0IJT4-F1
#
_cell.length_a   1.000
_cell.length_b   1.000
_cell.length_c   1.000
_cell.angle_alpha   90.00
_cell.angle_beta   90.00
_cell.angle_gamma   90.00
#
_symmetry.space_group_name_H-M   'P 1'
#
loop_
_entity.id
_entity.type
_entity.pdbx_description
1 polymer ?
#
loop_
_entity_poly.entity_id
_entity_poly.type
_entity_poly.pdbx_seq_one_letter_code
_entity_poly.pdbx_strand_id
1 'polypeptide(L)'
;MEVLGAVASSIAVVQALAAGKHAVSLFREIPDIQKDFDYLMKELNMIKSMAQAVSRMAPTALEQDLINTAARNMNEITAELEALLRICSRESGPEGNKMNKARKRKWLVEKSDIKKLQQRMSQAKETLHFALNSSRVSNDIRNETDYDEHANDAYKLAKSATSSSATTGNHRESSTSSTTSGRSYTGARRSGYQQWS
;
A
#
# COMPACT_ATOMS: atom_id res chain seq x y z
N MET A 1 -6.73 -16.54 0.51
CA MET A 1 -6.14 -15.32 1.09
C MET A 1 -7.11 -14.75 2.11
N GLU A 2 -6.75 -14.74 3.39
CA GLU A 2 -7.68 -14.45 4.49
C GLU A 2 -8.22 -13.01 4.45
N VAL A 3 -7.39 -12.04 4.08
CA VAL A 3 -7.82 -10.62 4.00
C VAL A 3 -8.93 -10.39 2.98
N LEU A 4 -8.93 -11.09 1.83
CA LEU A 4 -10.01 -10.98 0.84
C LEU A 4 -11.35 -11.48 1.39
N GLY A 5 -11.32 -12.58 2.16
CA GLY A 5 -12.49 -13.11 2.84
C GLY A 5 -13.04 -12.11 3.86
N ALA A 6 -12.18 -11.57 4.73
CA ALA A 6 -12.56 -10.58 5.74
C ALA A 6 -13.17 -9.32 5.12
N VAL A 7 -12.57 -8.80 4.04
CA VAL A 7 -13.08 -7.61 3.33
C VAL A 7 -14.43 -7.88 2.69
N ALA A 8 -14.62 -9.05 2.07
CA ALA A 8 -15.90 -9.44 1.48
C ALA A 8 -17.00 -9.53 2.54
N SER A 9 -16.71 -10.12 3.70
CA SER A 9 -17.64 -10.18 4.83
C SER A 9 -18.02 -8.79 5.35
N SER A 10 -17.04 -7.91 5.55
CA SER A 10 -17.31 -6.51 5.93
C SER A 10 -18.25 -5.80 4.95
N ILE A 11 -18.01 -5.95 3.64
CA ILE A 11 -18.87 -5.36 2.59
C ILE A 11 -20.29 -5.91 2.70
N ALA A 12 -20.45 -7.23 2.82
CA ALA A 12 -21.76 -7.86 2.95
C ALA A 12 -22.55 -7.32 4.15
N VAL A 13 -21.87 -7.09 5.28
CA VAL A 13 -22.50 -6.54 6.49
C VAL A 13 -22.93 -5.08 6.30
N VAL A 14 -22.10 -4.23 5.67
CA VAL A 14 -22.49 -2.84 5.36
C VAL A 14 -23.64 -2.80 4.35
N GLN A 15 -23.66 -3.69 3.36
CA GLN A 15 -24.78 -3.81 2.42
C GLN A 15 -26.07 -4.25 3.13
N ALA A 16 -25.99 -5.20 4.06
CA ALA A 16 -27.13 -5.61 4.87
C ALA A 16 -27.67 -4.47 5.74
N LEU A 17 -26.78 -3.63 6.30
CA LEU A 17 -27.15 -2.40 7.02
C LEU A 17 -27.88 -1.42 6.11
N ALA A 18 -27.40 -1.22 4.88
CA ALA A 18 -28.00 -0.30 3.92
C ALA A 18 -29.33 -0.79 3.34
N ALA A 19 -29.55 -2.11 3.26
CA ALA A 19 -30.79 -2.70 2.73
C ALA A 19 -31.85 -2.96 3.82
N GLY A 20 -31.47 -3.07 5.09
CA GLY A 20 -32.37 -3.45 6.18
C GLY A 20 -33.41 -2.37 6.48
N LYS A 21 -34.71 -2.69 6.35
CA LYS A 21 -35.84 -1.76 6.56
C LYS A 21 -35.74 -0.92 7.84
N HIS A 22 -35.36 -1.53 8.97
CA HIS A 22 -35.21 -0.81 10.24
C HIS A 22 -33.98 0.10 10.28
N ALA A 23 -32.85 -0.36 9.73
CA ALA A 23 -31.62 0.43 9.63
C ALA A 23 -31.82 1.63 8.70
N VAL A 24 -32.43 1.42 7.53
CA VAL A 24 -32.80 2.47 6.58
C VAL A 24 -33.72 3.50 7.22
N SER A 25 -34.73 3.07 7.98
CA SER A 25 -35.59 4.02 8.69
C SER A 25 -34.85 4.87 9.72
N LEU A 26 -33.76 4.36 10.32
CA LEU A 26 -32.91 5.14 11.23
C LEU A 26 -32.00 6.10 10.46
N PHE A 27 -31.42 5.66 9.34
CA PHE A 27 -30.52 6.49 8.52
C PHE A 27 -31.23 7.68 7.86
N ARG A 28 -32.49 7.50 7.41
CA ARG A 28 -33.29 8.62 6.88
C ARG A 28 -33.56 9.71 7.91
N GLU A 29 -33.59 9.37 9.20
CA GLU A 29 -33.79 10.32 10.29
C GLU A 29 -32.48 10.96 10.76
N ILE A 30 -31.33 10.38 10.41
CA ILE A 30 -30.00 10.88 10.77
C ILE A 30 -29.08 10.79 9.54
N PRO A 31 -29.17 11.78 8.63
CA PRO A 31 -28.47 11.71 7.35
C PRO A 31 -26.94 11.70 7.48
N ASP A 32 -26.38 12.24 8.56
CA ASP A 32 -24.93 12.20 8.77
C ASP A 32 -24.40 10.78 9.03
N ILE A 33 -25.20 9.91 9.66
CA ILE A 33 -24.83 8.50 9.82
C ILE A 33 -24.82 7.79 8.47
N GLN A 34 -25.75 8.15 7.56
CA GLN A 34 -25.74 7.60 6.21
C GLN A 34 -24.42 7.94 5.50
N LYS A 35 -23.95 9.20 5.59
CA LYS A 35 -22.65 9.62 5.04
C LYS A 35 -21.49 8.81 5.63
N ASP A 36 -21.56 8.50 6.93
CA ASP A 36 -20.53 7.69 7.58
C ASP A 36 -20.48 6.26 7.04
N PHE A 37 -21.63 5.63 6.77
CA PHE A 37 -21.69 4.31 6.14
C PHE A 37 -21.28 4.33 4.67
N ASP A 38 -21.64 5.37 3.92
CA ASP A 38 -21.19 5.58 2.54
C ASP A 38 -19.66 5.71 2.48
N TYR A 39 -19.07 6.43 3.44
CA TYR A 39 -17.62 6.51 3.60
C TYR A 39 -17.00 5.14 3.90
N LEU A 40 -17.56 4.37 4.83
CA LEU A 40 -17.08 3.01 5.14
C LEU A 40 -17.13 2.11 3.90
N MET A 41 -18.19 2.19 3.10
CA MET A 41 -18.30 1.43 1.86
C MET A 41 -17.24 1.83 0.83
N LYS A 42 -16.96 3.13 0.69
CA LYS A 42 -15.90 3.63 -0.19
C LYS A 42 -14.52 3.10 0.23
N GLU A 43 -14.20 3.17 1.52
CA GLU A 43 -12.94 2.66 2.06
C GLU A 43 -12.81 1.14 1.86
N LEU A 44 -13.87 0.37 2.14
CA LEU A 44 -13.89 -1.08 1.90
C LEU A 44 -13.63 -1.46 0.44
N ASN A 45 -14.18 -0.71 -0.52
CA ASN A 45 -13.93 -0.95 -1.94
C ASN A 45 -12.46 -0.66 -2.33
N MET A 46 -11.84 0.33 -1.70
CA MET A 46 -10.42 0.62 -1.90
C MET A 46 -9.55 -0.50 -1.31
N ILE A 47 -9.83 -0.91 -0.06
CA ILE A 47 -9.18 -2.03 0.61
C ILE A 47 -9.34 -3.32 -0.21
N LYS A 48 -10.53 -3.58 -0.79
CA LYS A 48 -10.77 -4.72 -1.67
C LYS A 48 -9.84 -4.71 -2.87
N SER A 49 -9.71 -3.56 -3.55
CA SER A 49 -8.82 -3.41 -4.70
C SER A 49 -7.36 -3.70 -4.31
N MET A 50 -6.93 -3.23 -3.15
CA MET A 50 -5.58 -3.48 -2.62
C MET A 50 -5.37 -4.95 -2.24
N ALA A 51 -6.31 -5.56 -1.52
CA ALA A 51 -6.27 -6.98 -1.19
C ALA A 51 -6.24 -7.86 -2.46
N GLN A 52 -6.93 -7.46 -3.53
CA GLN A 52 -6.83 -8.13 -4.83
C GLN A 52 -5.44 -7.97 -5.47
N ALA A 53 -4.83 -6.79 -5.39
CA ALA A 53 -3.47 -6.59 -5.87
C ALA A 53 -2.46 -7.46 -5.09
N VAL A 54 -2.60 -7.51 -3.76
CA VAL A 54 -1.78 -8.37 -2.89
C VAL A 54 -2.04 -9.87 -3.17
N SER A 55 -3.25 -10.28 -3.55
CA SER A 55 -3.49 -11.69 -3.90
C SER A 55 -2.69 -12.19 -5.11
N ARG A 56 -2.15 -11.26 -5.92
CA ARG A 56 -1.41 -11.54 -7.15
C ARG A 56 0.10 -11.42 -6.99
N MET A 57 0.59 -10.92 -5.85
CA MET A 57 2.02 -10.86 -5.56
C MET A 57 2.51 -12.17 -4.91
N ALA A 58 3.80 -12.44 -5.01
CA ALA A 58 4.50 -13.39 -4.15
C ALA A 58 5.12 -12.59 -2.98
N PRO A 59 4.48 -12.54 -1.80
CA PRO A 59 4.91 -11.67 -0.72
C PRO A 59 6.19 -12.20 -0.06
N THR A 60 7.08 -11.29 0.32
CA THR A 60 8.16 -11.55 1.27
C THR A 60 7.61 -11.85 2.67
N ALA A 61 8.46 -12.33 3.58
CA ALA A 61 8.04 -12.61 4.96
C ALA A 61 7.49 -11.36 5.68
N LEU A 62 8.10 -10.18 5.46
CA LEU A 62 7.63 -8.91 6.01
C LEU A 62 6.27 -8.52 5.42
N GLU A 63 6.12 -8.58 4.10
CA GLU A 63 4.85 -8.27 3.43
C GLU A 63 3.75 -9.22 3.90
N GLN A 64 4.05 -10.51 4.06
CA GLN A 64 3.10 -11.49 4.58
C GLN A 64 2.62 -11.18 6.00
N ASP A 65 3.51 -10.72 6.89
CA ASP A 65 3.12 -10.33 8.25
C ASP A 65 2.20 -9.09 8.26
N LEU A 66 2.49 -8.11 7.41
CA LEU A 66 1.63 -6.93 7.21
C LEU A 66 0.25 -7.32 6.67
N ILE A 67 0.20 -8.24 5.70
CA ILE A 67 -1.04 -8.77 5.13
C ILE A 67 -1.87 -9.49 6.19
N ASN A 68 -1.24 -10.30 7.03
CA ASN A 68 -1.90 -11.01 8.12
C ASN A 68 -2.43 -10.03 9.18
N THR A 69 -1.66 -8.98 9.48
CA THR A 69 -2.08 -7.90 10.39
C THR A 69 -3.30 -7.15 9.84
N ALA A 70 -3.30 -6.80 8.55
CA ALA A 70 -4.47 -6.22 7.91
C ALA A 70 -5.69 -7.18 7.93
N ALA A 71 -5.48 -8.48 7.70
CA ALA A 71 -6.54 -9.48 7.77
C ALA A 71 -7.19 -9.54 9.16
N ARG A 72 -6.38 -9.56 10.24
CA ARG A 72 -6.87 -9.53 11.62
C ARG A 72 -7.70 -8.28 11.90
N ASN A 73 -7.19 -7.10 11.55
CA ASN A 73 -7.91 -5.85 11.72
C ASN A 73 -9.25 -5.85 10.97
N MET A 74 -9.28 -6.39 9.74
CA MET A 74 -10.52 -6.50 8.96
C MET A 74 -11.54 -7.47 9.57
N ASN A 75 -11.08 -8.55 10.22
CA ASN A 75 -11.97 -9.47 10.94
C ASN A 75 -12.60 -8.81 12.17
N GLU A 76 -11.83 -8.03 12.93
CA GLU A 76 -12.36 -7.26 14.07
C GLU A 76 -13.38 -6.21 13.62
N ILE A 77 -13.06 -5.48 12.54
CA ILE A 77 -13.99 -4.52 11.91
C ILE A 77 -15.27 -5.23 11.48
N THR A 78 -15.18 -6.42 10.89
CA THR A 78 -16.35 -7.22 10.50
C THR A 78 -17.23 -7.55 11.71
N ALA A 79 -16.65 -8.05 12.81
CA ALA A 79 -17.39 -8.41 14.01
C ALA A 79 -18.14 -7.21 14.63
N GLU A 80 -17.54 -6.03 14.59
CA GLU A 80 -18.17 -4.81 15.07
C GLU A 80 -19.27 -4.28 14.14
N LEU A 81 -19.06 -4.36 12.83
CA LEU A 81 -20.11 -4.09 11.85
C LEU A 81 -21.31 -5.04 12.03
N GLU A 82 -21.06 -6.31 12.36
CA GLU A 82 -22.12 -7.28 12.66
C GLU A 82 -22.87 -6.94 13.96
N ALA A 83 -22.14 -6.47 14.97
CA ALA A 83 -22.75 -5.98 16.20
C ALA A 83 -23.66 -4.77 15.92
N LEU A 84 -23.21 -3.84 15.08
CA LEU A 84 -24.00 -2.70 14.59
C LEU A 84 -25.27 -3.19 13.85
N LEU A 85 -25.12 -4.09 12.90
CA LEU A 85 -26.24 -4.68 12.16
C LEU A 85 -27.26 -5.32 13.10
N ARG A 86 -26.82 -6.07 14.11
CA ARG A 86 -27.70 -6.70 15.10
C ARG A 86 -28.51 -5.68 15.89
N ILE A 87 -27.89 -4.55 16.28
CA ILE A 87 -28.56 -3.46 17.00
C ILE A 87 -29.58 -2.78 16.09
N CYS A 88 -29.20 -2.46 14.85
CA CYS A 88 -30.06 -1.79 13.88
C CYS A 88 -31.26 -2.66 13.48
N SER A 89 -31.06 -3.97 13.29
CA SER A 89 -32.07 -4.92 12.80
C SER A 89 -33.04 -5.42 13.87
N ARG A 90 -32.71 -5.38 15.17
CA ARG A 90 -33.63 -5.85 16.23
C ARG A 90 -34.91 -5.03 16.27
N GLU A 91 -36.03 -5.63 15.91
CA GLU A 91 -37.35 -5.03 16.08
C GLU A 91 -37.65 -4.88 17.59
N SER A 92 -38.23 -3.75 17.98
CA SER A 92 -38.73 -3.52 19.33
C SER A 92 -39.93 -4.43 19.60
N GLY A 93 -39.71 -5.72 19.80
CA GLY A 93 -40.77 -6.64 20.22
C GLY A 93 -41.18 -6.51 21.71
N PRO A 94 -41.98 -7.45 22.22
CA PRO A 94 -42.97 -7.17 23.27
C PRO A 94 -42.40 -6.95 24.69
N GLU A 95 -41.21 -7.49 24.97
CA GLU A 95 -40.65 -7.53 26.33
C GLU A 95 -39.78 -6.30 26.64
N GLY A 96 -40.41 -5.26 27.18
CA GLY A 96 -39.99 -4.30 28.22
C GLY A 96 -38.63 -3.58 28.20
N ASN A 97 -37.54 -4.18 27.72
CA ASN A 97 -36.19 -3.60 27.75
C ASN A 97 -35.53 -3.63 26.37
N LYS A 98 -36.26 -3.18 25.35
CA LYS A 98 -35.71 -3.04 23.99
C LYS A 98 -35.25 -1.62 23.75
N MET A 99 -34.08 -1.50 23.13
CA MET A 99 -33.54 -0.23 22.64
C MET A 99 -34.56 0.38 21.66
N ASN A 100 -35.39 1.32 22.16
CA ASN A 100 -36.38 1.99 21.33
C ASN A 100 -35.69 2.81 20.22
N LYS A 101 -36.44 3.21 19.19
CA LYS A 101 -35.89 3.94 18.04
C LYS A 101 -35.07 5.18 18.46
N ALA A 102 -35.54 5.93 19.45
CA ALA A 102 -34.83 7.10 19.99
C ALA A 102 -33.50 6.73 20.67
N ARG A 103 -33.46 5.62 21.41
CA ARG A 103 -32.26 5.12 22.09
C ARG A 103 -31.26 4.53 21.09
N LYS A 104 -31.71 3.90 20.00
CA LYS A 104 -30.86 3.48 18.87
C LYS A 104 -30.23 4.68 18.17
N ARG A 105 -31.03 5.72 17.91
CA ARG A 105 -30.56 6.99 17.35
C ARG A 105 -29.50 7.62 18.24
N LYS A 106 -29.81 7.80 19.53
CA LYS A 106 -28.85 8.32 20.52
C LYS A 106 -27.58 7.47 20.57
N TRP A 107 -27.73 6.15 20.53
CA TRP A 107 -26.58 5.25 20.48
C TRP A 107 -25.73 5.46 19.23
N LEU A 108 -26.34 5.59 18.05
CA LEU A 108 -25.60 5.84 16.82
C LEU A 108 -24.87 7.19 16.81
N VAL A 109 -25.51 8.24 17.33
CA VAL A 109 -24.93 9.60 17.34
C VAL A 109 -23.86 9.77 18.41
N GLU A 110 -24.10 9.28 19.64
CA GLU A 110 -23.25 9.59 20.79
C GLU A 110 -22.36 8.42 21.25
N LYS A 111 -22.71 7.19 20.89
CA LYS A 111 -22.07 5.98 21.42
C LYS A 111 -21.50 5.06 20.37
N SER A 112 -21.80 5.25 19.08
CA SER A 112 -21.33 4.31 18.08
C SER A 112 -19.86 4.53 17.79
N ASP A 113 -19.14 3.43 17.77
CA ASP A 113 -17.74 3.39 17.40
C ASP A 113 -17.54 3.57 15.88
N ILE A 114 -18.50 4.17 15.15
CA ILE A 114 -18.41 4.38 13.69
C ILE A 114 -17.16 5.18 13.32
N LYS A 115 -16.83 6.25 14.04
CA LYS A 115 -15.58 6.99 13.81
C LYS A 115 -14.33 6.15 14.10
N LYS A 116 -14.38 5.30 15.13
CA LYS A 116 -13.27 4.37 15.44
C LYS A 116 -13.15 3.27 14.38
N LEU A 117 -14.27 2.82 13.81
CA LEU A 117 -14.30 1.89 12.68
C LEU A 117 -13.70 2.53 11.42
N GLN A 118 -14.04 3.78 11.12
CA GLN A 118 -13.43 4.54 10.03
C GLN A 118 -11.91 4.66 10.21
N GLN A 119 -11.46 4.99 11.42
CA GLN A 119 -10.04 5.08 11.74
C GLN A 119 -9.33 3.72 11.55
N ARG A 120 -9.89 2.62 12.06
CA ARG A 120 -9.28 1.29 11.91
C ARG A 120 -9.31 0.76 10.47
N MET A 121 -10.35 1.07 9.70
CA MET A 121 -10.34 0.81 8.25
C MET A 121 -9.20 1.56 7.57
N SER A 122 -8.97 2.83 7.94
CA SER A 122 -7.86 3.62 7.41
C SER A 122 -6.50 3.00 7.75
N GLN A 123 -6.33 2.49 8.97
CA GLN A 123 -5.13 1.77 9.38
C GLN A 123 -4.93 0.46 8.60
N ALA A 124 -5.99 -0.32 8.40
CA ALA A 124 -5.93 -1.55 7.61
C ALA A 124 -5.55 -1.26 6.14
N LYS A 125 -6.09 -0.17 5.58
CA LYS A 125 -5.72 0.35 4.27
C LYS A 125 -4.25 0.75 4.21
N GLU A 126 -3.77 1.56 5.15
CA GLU A 126 -2.36 1.99 5.23
C GLU A 126 -1.41 0.79 5.35
N THR A 127 -1.78 -0.21 6.17
CA THR A 127 -1.01 -1.45 6.33
C THR A 127 -0.91 -2.23 5.02
N LEU A 128 -2.02 -2.38 4.28
CA LEU A 128 -2.00 -3.02 2.95
C LEU A 128 -1.23 -2.19 1.92
N HIS A 129 -1.30 -0.85 2.01
CA HIS A 129 -0.53 0.03 1.14
C HIS A 129 0.95 -0.17 1.36
N PHE A 130 1.37 -0.26 2.62
CA PHE A 130 2.76 -0.50 2.98
C PHE A 130 3.21 -1.88 2.50
N ALA A 131 2.41 -2.93 2.68
CA ALA A 131 2.70 -4.26 2.13
C ALA A 131 2.86 -4.25 0.61
N LEU A 132 2.05 -3.49 -0.12
CA LEU A 132 2.15 -3.36 -1.59
C LEU A 132 3.43 -2.65 -2.06
N ASN A 133 3.97 -1.75 -1.25
CA ASN A 133 5.06 -0.86 -1.67
C ASN A 133 6.39 -1.14 -0.95
N SER A 134 6.43 -2.11 -0.03
CA SER A 134 7.63 -2.46 0.75
C SER A 134 8.83 -2.82 -0.14
N SER A 135 8.61 -3.62 -1.18
CA SER A 135 9.65 -3.98 -2.16
C SER A 135 10.13 -2.83 -3.05
N ARG A 136 9.30 -1.79 -3.28
CA ARG A 136 9.71 -0.59 -4.05
C ARG A 136 10.72 0.24 -3.27
N VAL A 137 10.49 0.43 -1.97
CA VAL A 137 11.42 1.14 -1.07
C VAL A 137 12.73 0.36 -0.91
N SER A 138 12.67 -0.98 -0.86
CA SER A 138 13.88 -1.80 -0.70
C SER A 138 14.77 -1.87 -1.96
N ASN A 139 14.19 -1.69 -3.16
CA ASN A 139 14.95 -1.64 -4.41
C ASN A 139 15.66 -0.28 -4.59
N ASP A 140 15.04 0.83 -4.19
CA ASP A 140 15.69 2.14 -4.23
C ASP A 140 16.94 2.19 -3.33
N ILE A 141 16.85 1.60 -2.13
CA ILE A 141 18.00 1.53 -1.19
C ILE A 141 19.12 0.63 -1.71
N ARG A 142 18.78 -0.53 -2.32
CA ARG A 142 19.80 -1.43 -2.88
C ARG A 142 20.53 -0.83 -4.07
N ASN A 143 19.80 -0.16 -4.97
CA ASN A 143 20.41 0.50 -6.11
C ASN A 143 21.39 1.59 -5.62
N GLU A 144 21.01 2.37 -4.60
CA GLU A 144 21.85 3.42 -4.03
C GLU A 144 23.12 2.88 -3.35
N THR A 145 23.03 1.74 -2.64
CA THR A 145 24.22 1.08 -2.07
C THR A 145 25.15 0.47 -3.11
N ASP A 146 24.61 -0.08 -4.21
CA ASP A 146 25.43 -0.64 -5.30
C ASP A 146 26.23 0.45 -6.03
N TYR A 147 25.67 1.66 -6.17
CA TYR A 147 26.41 2.81 -6.74
C TYR A 147 27.54 3.29 -5.82
N ASP A 148 27.32 3.33 -4.52
CA ASP A 148 28.33 3.75 -3.54
C ASP A 148 29.46 2.73 -3.38
N GLU A 149 29.17 1.43 -3.43
CA GLU A 149 30.17 0.37 -3.30
C GLU A 149 31.09 0.29 -4.54
N HIS A 150 30.51 0.39 -5.75
CA HIS A 150 31.28 0.45 -6.99
C HIS A 150 32.14 1.72 -7.13
N ALA A 151 31.66 2.87 -6.64
CA ALA A 151 32.44 4.10 -6.63
C ALA A 151 33.64 4.02 -5.67
N ASN A 152 33.47 3.36 -4.52
CA ASN A 152 34.52 3.18 -3.51
C ASN A 152 35.61 2.22 -4.00
N ASP A 153 35.24 1.14 -4.68
CA ASP A 153 36.18 0.19 -5.28
C ASP A 153 36.96 0.81 -6.44
N ALA A 154 36.31 1.58 -7.30
CA ALA A 154 36.97 2.32 -8.37
C ALA A 154 37.97 3.36 -7.81
N TYR A 155 37.60 4.06 -6.73
CA TYR A 155 38.48 5.02 -6.05
C TYR A 155 39.70 4.33 -5.40
N LYS A 156 39.51 3.18 -4.76
CA LYS A 156 40.62 2.39 -4.18
C LYS A 156 41.56 1.85 -5.27
N LEU A 157 41.03 1.38 -6.39
CA LEU A 157 41.83 0.92 -7.53
C LEU A 157 42.67 2.06 -8.11
N ALA A 158 42.06 3.22 -8.35
CA ALA A 158 42.75 4.39 -8.91
C ALA A 158 43.89 4.87 -7.99
N LYS A 159 43.67 4.87 -6.66
CA LYS A 159 44.68 5.24 -5.66
C LYS A 159 45.83 4.24 -5.59
N SER A 160 45.53 2.94 -5.69
CA SER A 160 46.56 1.89 -5.68
C SER A 160 47.46 1.96 -6.93
N ALA A 161 46.89 2.27 -8.10
CA ALA A 161 47.62 2.43 -9.36
C ALA A 161 48.55 3.65 -9.36
N THR A 162 48.19 4.75 -8.66
CA THR A 162 49.05 5.93 -8.55
C THR A 162 50.19 5.75 -7.57
N SER A 163 50.03 4.93 -6.52
CA SER A 163 51.10 4.62 -5.57
C SER A 163 52.16 3.63 -6.09
N SER A 164 51.87 2.89 -7.16
CA SER A 164 52.78 1.88 -7.73
C SER A 164 53.73 2.40 -8.81
N SER A 165 53.64 3.66 -9.24
CA SER A 165 54.50 4.22 -10.32
C SER A 165 55.74 5.00 -9.82
N ALA A 166 56.25 4.67 -8.63
CA ALA A 166 57.42 5.35 -8.06
C ALA A 166 58.55 4.36 -7.73
N THR A 167 58.99 3.51 -8.66
CA THR A 167 60.33 2.90 -8.63
C THR A 167 60.67 2.32 -10.00
N THR A 168 61.49 3.03 -10.77
CA THR A 168 62.71 2.55 -11.48
C THR A 168 63.05 3.51 -12.62
N GLY A 169 64.26 4.06 -12.57
CA GLY A 169 64.82 4.86 -13.66
C GLY A 169 65.21 3.99 -14.87
N ASN A 170 65.37 4.63 -16.02
CA ASN A 170 66.67 4.65 -16.69
C ASN A 170 66.68 5.51 -17.95
N HIS A 171 67.88 6.04 -18.16
CA HIS A 171 68.48 6.66 -19.32
C HIS A 171 68.23 5.87 -20.63
N ARG A 172 67.92 6.56 -21.75
CA ARG A 172 68.72 6.61 -23.01
C ARG A 172 67.90 6.91 -24.28
N GLU A 173 68.28 8.03 -24.91
CA GLU A 173 68.35 8.43 -26.33
C GLU A 173 67.41 7.86 -27.41
N SER A 174 66.71 8.81 -28.05
CA SER A 174 66.41 9.03 -29.47
C SER A 174 66.63 7.90 -30.50
N SER A 175 65.58 7.59 -31.28
CA SER A 175 65.51 7.92 -32.71
C SER A 175 64.15 7.56 -33.34
N THR A 176 63.80 8.36 -34.33
CA THR A 176 62.68 8.39 -35.26
C THR A 176 62.30 7.06 -35.93
N SER A 177 61.00 6.82 -36.18
CA SER A 177 60.41 6.76 -37.54
C SER A 177 58.96 6.20 -37.53
N SER A 178 58.14 6.88 -38.33
CA SER A 178 56.80 6.66 -38.86
C SER A 178 56.28 5.20 -38.98
N THR A 179 54.96 4.98 -38.80
CA THR A 179 54.01 4.58 -39.89
C THR A 179 52.56 4.43 -39.38
N THR A 180 51.71 5.25 -39.99
CA THR A 180 50.28 5.15 -40.36
C THR A 180 49.47 3.89 -40.05
N SER A 181 48.26 4.09 -39.48
CA SER A 181 46.94 3.52 -39.85
C SER A 181 46.04 3.58 -38.61
N GLY A 182 44.89 4.26 -38.53
CA GLY A 182 43.88 4.53 -39.53
C GLY A 182 42.58 3.81 -39.12
N ARG A 183 41.70 4.49 -38.35
CA ARG A 183 40.22 4.38 -38.45
C ARG A 183 39.49 5.25 -37.43
N SER A 184 38.97 6.37 -37.93
CA SER A 184 37.88 7.11 -37.32
C SER A 184 36.55 6.46 -37.70
N TYR A 185 35.65 6.26 -36.74
CA TYR A 185 34.22 6.08 -37.02
C TYR A 185 33.47 7.26 -36.43
N THR A 186 32.90 8.06 -37.33
CA THR A 186 31.93 9.10 -37.07
C THR A 186 30.51 8.52 -37.12
N GLY A 187 29.65 9.03 -36.24
CA GLY A 187 28.23 9.25 -36.52
C GLY A 187 27.25 8.10 -36.24
N ALA A 188 26.29 8.34 -35.34
CA ALA A 188 24.95 8.77 -35.73
C ALA A 188 24.02 8.87 -34.51
N ARG A 189 23.61 10.10 -34.16
CA ARG A 189 22.42 10.37 -33.35
C ARG A 189 21.20 10.03 -34.21
N ARG A 190 20.23 9.27 -33.68
CA ARG A 190 18.86 9.25 -34.20
C ARG A 190 17.87 9.46 -33.06
N SER A 191 17.31 10.67 -33.07
CA SER A 191 16.09 11.09 -32.37
C SER A 191 14.88 10.50 -33.10
N GLY A 192 13.90 10.01 -32.36
CA GLY A 192 12.64 9.49 -32.89
C GLY A 192 11.52 9.66 -31.88
N TYR A 193 10.80 10.77 -31.99
CA TYR A 193 9.48 10.97 -31.39
C TYR A 193 8.45 10.14 -32.17
N GLN A 194 7.61 9.37 -31.47
CA GLN A 194 6.35 8.87 -32.04
C GLN A 194 5.17 9.52 -31.33
N GLN A 195 4.42 10.29 -32.10
CA GLN A 195 3.07 10.77 -31.82
C GLN A 195 2.08 9.60 -31.97
N TRP A 196 1.08 9.53 -31.09
CA TRP A 196 -0.13 8.75 -31.29
C TRP A 196 -1.29 9.74 -31.47
N SER A 197 -2.02 9.61 -32.57
CA SER A 197 -3.38 10.13 -32.77
C SER A 197 -4.36 8.98 -32.63
#